data_AF-A0A1Y5SYM9-F1
#
_entry.id   AF-A0A1Y5SYM9-F1
#
_cell.length_a   1.000
_cell.length_b   1.000
_cell.length_c   1.000
_cell.angle_alpha   90.00
_cell.angle_beta   90.00
_cell.angle_gamma   90.00
#
_symmetry.space_group_name_H-M   'P 1'
#
loop_
_entity.id
_entity.type
_entity.pdbx_description
1 polymer ?
#
loop_
_entity_poly.entity_id
_entity_poly.type
_entity_poly.pdbx_seq_one_letter_code
_entity_poly.pdbx_strand_id
1 'polypeptide(L)'
;MAKRRAYRGGNDDRQMSFDDYFVVPTPADVRPGSIAGFDHELRQALSQSLKEQPLSRYEVAAKMSEMLGDDISKNMLDAYTAESRETHQISVVRLVAMILATRDYDLLALVAEKVGCRLLVGEEAVAAEVGFIDQEIEELRARRAELKRLHPVRLRRRRA
;
A
#
# COMPACT_ATOMS: atom_id res chain seq x y z
N MET A 1 -26.65 13.59 8.06
CA MET A 1 -26.31 12.17 7.84
C MET A 1 -26.88 11.75 6.48
N ALA A 2 -26.14 12.02 5.39
CA ALA A 2 -26.60 11.72 4.04
C ALA A 2 -26.32 10.25 3.70
N LYS A 3 -27.39 9.50 3.41
CA LYS A 3 -27.35 8.09 2.98
C LYS A 3 -26.64 8.00 1.63
N ARG A 4 -25.42 7.45 1.59
CA ARG A 4 -24.74 7.11 0.33
C ARG A 4 -25.61 6.11 -0.43
N ARG A 5 -26.07 6.50 -1.61
CA ARG A 5 -26.84 5.65 -2.53
C ARG A 5 -25.84 4.65 -3.11
N ALA A 6 -25.92 3.39 -2.68
CA ALA A 6 -25.16 2.31 -3.28
C ALA A 6 -25.51 2.25 -4.78
N TYR A 7 -24.48 2.29 -5.63
CA TYR A 7 -24.61 2.15 -7.06
C TYR A 7 -25.03 0.72 -7.38
N ARG A 8 -26.34 0.46 -7.50
CA ARG A 8 -26.85 -0.80 -8.08
C ARG A 8 -26.83 -0.65 -9.60
N GLY A 9 -25.65 -0.83 -10.19
CA GLY A 9 -25.55 -1.21 -11.60
C GLY A 9 -26.08 -2.64 -11.73
N GLY A 10 -27.03 -2.87 -12.63
CA GLY A 10 -27.41 -4.24 -12.98
C GLY A 10 -26.21 -4.92 -13.63
N ASN A 11 -25.77 -6.07 -13.09
CA ASN A 11 -24.75 -6.90 -13.72
C ASN A 11 -25.32 -7.43 -15.04
N ASP A 12 -24.91 -6.83 -16.14
CA ASP A 12 -24.89 -7.48 -17.45
C ASP A 12 -23.60 -8.29 -17.48
N ASP A 13 -23.70 -9.63 -17.53
CA ASP A 13 -22.55 -10.55 -17.48
C ASP A 13 -21.52 -10.34 -18.62
N ARG A 14 -21.83 -9.45 -19.56
CA ARG A 14 -20.95 -9.02 -20.66
C ARG A 14 -20.19 -7.72 -20.39
N GLN A 15 -20.46 -7.06 -19.26
CA GLN A 15 -19.78 -5.84 -18.83
C GLN A 15 -18.94 -6.16 -17.60
N MET A 16 -17.62 -6.12 -17.75
CA MET A 16 -16.73 -6.20 -16.60
C MET A 16 -16.99 -4.99 -15.70
N SER A 17 -17.16 -5.25 -14.40
CA SER A 17 -17.32 -4.20 -13.42
C SER A 17 -16.01 -3.42 -13.26
N PHE A 18 -16.09 -2.17 -12.80
CA PHE A 18 -14.88 -1.39 -12.46
C PHE A 18 -13.97 -2.15 -11.48
N ASP A 19 -14.58 -2.91 -10.57
CA ASP A 19 -13.88 -3.73 -9.57
C ASP A 19 -13.08 -4.88 -10.21
N ASP A 20 -13.44 -5.32 -11.44
CA ASP A 20 -12.69 -6.33 -12.21
C ASP A 20 -11.43 -5.75 -12.88
N TYR A 21 -11.37 -4.43 -13.06
CA TYR A 21 -10.20 -3.73 -13.63
C TYR A 21 -9.26 -3.16 -12.58
N PHE A 22 -9.79 -2.73 -11.43
CA PHE A 22 -9.00 -2.12 -10.37
C PHE A 22 -9.59 -2.43 -8.99
N VAL A 23 -8.86 -3.22 -8.20
CA VAL A 23 -9.25 -3.52 -6.82
C VAL A 23 -8.91 -2.32 -5.95
N VAL A 24 -9.96 -1.54 -5.63
CA VAL A 24 -9.87 -0.44 -4.67
C VAL A 24 -9.73 -1.02 -3.27
N PRO A 25 -8.64 -0.69 -2.52
CA PRO A 25 -8.52 -1.09 -1.13
C PRO A 25 -9.71 -0.54 -0.32
N THR A 26 -10.35 -1.42 0.45
CA THR A 26 -11.42 -1.03 1.36
C THR A 26 -11.04 -1.43 2.78
N PRO A 27 -11.49 -0.69 3.82
CA PRO A 27 -11.18 -1.04 5.20
C PRO A 27 -11.50 -2.50 5.50
N ALA A 28 -10.54 -3.23 6.07
CA ALA A 28 -10.71 -4.64 6.37
C ALA A 28 -11.88 -4.87 7.35
N ASP A 29 -12.71 -5.87 7.06
CA ASP A 29 -13.80 -6.26 7.95
C ASP A 29 -13.28 -7.07 9.14
N VAL A 30 -13.54 -6.55 10.35
CA VAL A 30 -13.01 -7.11 11.60
C VAL A 30 -14.03 -8.06 12.20
N ARG A 31 -13.78 -9.36 12.05
CA ARG A 31 -14.56 -10.47 12.59
C ARG A 31 -13.66 -11.44 13.35
N PRO A 32 -14.20 -12.27 14.25
CA PRO A 32 -13.42 -13.35 14.88
C PRO A 32 -12.75 -14.20 13.80
N GLY A 33 -11.42 -14.31 13.86
CA GLY A 33 -10.61 -15.05 12.88
C GLY A 33 -10.18 -14.28 11.62
N SER A 34 -10.48 -12.98 11.47
CA SER A 34 -10.10 -12.19 10.28
C SER A 34 -8.58 -12.18 9.98
N ILE A 35 -7.73 -12.48 10.97
CA ILE A 35 -6.27 -12.53 10.82
C ILE A 35 -5.70 -13.96 10.93
N ALA A 36 -6.55 -14.98 11.07
CA ALA A 36 -6.09 -16.36 11.19
C ALA A 36 -5.27 -16.76 9.94
N GLY A 37 -4.12 -17.40 10.15
CA GLY A 37 -3.23 -17.85 9.07
C GLY A 37 -2.28 -16.79 8.52
N PHE A 38 -2.41 -15.51 8.91
CA PHE A 38 -1.54 -14.45 8.41
C PHE A 38 -0.06 -14.66 8.78
N ASP A 39 0.20 -15.33 9.90
CA ASP A 39 1.55 -15.69 10.30
C ASP A 39 2.19 -16.74 9.38
N HIS A 40 1.41 -17.61 8.73
CA HIS A 40 1.91 -18.51 7.68
C HIS A 40 2.15 -17.75 6.37
N GLU A 41 1.22 -16.89 5.96
CA GLU A 41 1.37 -16.02 4.78
C GLU A 41 2.66 -15.18 4.88
N LEU A 42 2.87 -14.52 6.03
CA LEU A 42 4.05 -13.71 6.28
C LEU A 42 5.34 -14.55 6.23
N ARG A 43 5.36 -15.75 6.82
CA ARG A 43 6.54 -16.65 6.75
C ARG A 43 6.89 -17.05 5.33
N GLN A 44 5.88 -17.37 4.52
CA GLN A 44 6.08 -17.72 3.11
C GLN A 44 6.64 -16.53 2.34
N ALA A 45 6.10 -15.33 2.56
CA ALA A 45 6.60 -14.10 1.95
C ALA A 45 8.05 -13.81 2.36
N LEU A 46 8.39 -13.92 3.65
CA LEU A 46 9.77 -13.76 4.13
C LEU A 46 10.73 -14.79 3.50
N SER A 47 10.29 -16.04 3.39
CA SER A 47 11.05 -17.13 2.77
C SER A 47 11.30 -16.85 1.29
N GLN A 48 10.28 -16.37 0.57
CA GLN A 48 10.37 -16.02 -0.84
C GLN A 48 11.29 -14.83 -1.06
N SER A 49 11.11 -13.76 -0.28
CA SER A 49 11.96 -12.57 -0.28
C SER A 49 13.44 -12.96 -0.17
N LEU A 50 13.82 -13.80 0.81
CA LEU A 50 15.22 -14.23 0.96
C LEU A 50 15.74 -15.12 -0.17
N LYS A 51 14.88 -15.82 -0.92
CA LYS A 51 15.29 -16.67 -2.05
C LYS A 51 15.55 -15.86 -3.31
N GLU A 52 14.82 -14.76 -3.52
CA GLU A 52 14.93 -13.91 -4.70
C GLU A 52 16.08 -12.90 -4.60
N GLN A 53 16.62 -12.71 -3.39
CA GLN A 53 17.75 -11.83 -3.17
C GLN A 53 19.06 -12.41 -3.72
N PRO A 54 19.92 -11.56 -4.32
CA PRO A 54 21.28 -11.95 -4.68
C PRO A 54 22.19 -12.09 -3.45
N LEU A 55 21.78 -11.54 -2.31
CA LEU A 55 22.51 -11.58 -1.04
C LEU A 55 22.32 -12.93 -0.35
N SER A 56 23.38 -13.46 0.24
CA SER A 56 23.27 -14.58 1.15
C SER A 56 22.50 -14.20 2.41
N ARG A 57 21.87 -15.18 3.07
CA ARG A 57 21.21 -14.95 4.37
C ARG A 57 22.15 -14.39 5.44
N TYR A 58 23.44 -14.69 5.36
CA TYR A 58 24.45 -14.13 6.27
C TYR A 58 24.62 -12.62 6.04
N GLU A 59 24.68 -12.18 4.78
CA GLU A 59 24.78 -10.76 4.44
C GLU A 59 23.52 -9.99 4.82
N VAL A 60 22.34 -10.57 4.60
CA VAL A 60 21.07 -9.95 5.05
C VAL A 60 21.06 -9.80 6.57
N ALA A 61 21.44 -10.85 7.30
CA ALA A 61 21.52 -10.82 8.75
C ALA A 61 22.51 -9.75 9.25
N ALA A 62 23.70 -9.67 8.65
CA ALA A 62 24.70 -8.65 8.98
C ALA A 62 24.19 -7.23 8.76
N LYS A 63 23.55 -6.95 7.61
CA LYS A 63 22.92 -5.64 7.34
C LYS A 63 21.85 -5.30 8.36
N MET A 64 21.02 -6.27 8.74
CA MET A 64 20.03 -6.08 9.79
C MET A 64 20.67 -5.78 11.14
N SER A 65 21.76 -6.47 11.48
CA SER A 65 22.49 -6.23 12.73
C SER A 65 23.05 -4.81 12.79
N GLU A 66 23.66 -4.34 11.71
CA GLU A 66 24.18 -2.97 11.60
C GLU A 66 23.08 -1.93 11.79
N MET A 67 21.91 -2.12 11.17
CA MET A 67 20.78 -1.20 11.29
C MET A 67 20.15 -1.19 12.69
N LEU A 68 20.11 -2.35 13.35
CA LEU A 68 19.45 -2.51 14.64
C LEU A 68 20.38 -2.23 15.84
N GLY A 69 21.69 -2.32 15.65
CA GLY A 69 22.66 -2.32 16.75
C GLY A 69 22.53 -3.55 17.66
N ASP A 70 21.94 -4.64 17.15
CA ASP A 70 21.71 -5.92 17.84
C ASP A 70 22.22 -7.06 16.95
N ASP A 71 22.73 -8.15 17.51
CA ASP A 71 23.27 -9.25 16.72
C ASP A 71 22.15 -10.11 16.13
N ILE A 72 21.89 -9.95 14.84
CA ILE A 72 21.01 -10.80 14.06
C ILE A 72 21.81 -11.92 13.41
N SER A 73 21.53 -13.17 13.81
CA SER A 73 22.14 -14.36 13.22
C SER A 73 21.32 -14.93 12.06
N LYS A 74 22.00 -15.64 11.14
CA LYS A 74 21.36 -16.42 10.08
C LYS A 74 20.34 -17.43 10.61
N ASN A 75 20.61 -18.03 11.78
CA ASN A 75 19.69 -18.98 12.40
C ASN A 75 18.37 -18.33 12.84
N MET A 76 18.39 -17.04 13.21
CA MET A 76 17.17 -16.30 13.50
C MET A 76 16.35 -16.04 12.23
N LEU A 77 17.01 -15.66 11.11
CA LEU A 77 16.32 -15.52 9.82
C LEU A 77 15.71 -16.84 9.35
N ASP A 78 16.43 -17.95 9.48
CA ASP A 78 15.89 -19.28 9.17
C ASP A 78 14.69 -19.61 10.07
N ALA A 79 14.74 -19.26 11.35
CA ALA A 79 13.63 -19.48 12.26
C ALA A 79 12.38 -18.67 11.88
N TYR A 80 12.54 -17.45 11.37
CA TYR A 80 11.44 -16.61 10.89
C TYR A 80 10.82 -17.08 9.57
N THR A 81 11.50 -17.95 8.83
CA THR A 81 11.02 -18.44 7.52
C THR A 81 10.62 -19.91 7.52
N ALA A 82 10.91 -20.64 8.61
CA ALA A 82 10.63 -22.05 8.73
C ALA A 82 9.13 -22.32 9.01
N GLU A 83 8.48 -23.12 8.16
CA GLU A 83 7.09 -23.57 8.37
C GLU A 83 6.93 -24.46 9.61
N SER A 84 7.99 -25.18 10.01
CA SER A 84 7.98 -26.08 11.17
C SER A 84 8.16 -25.38 12.53
N ARG A 85 8.36 -24.06 12.55
CA ARG A 85 8.61 -23.27 13.77
C ARG A 85 7.51 -22.24 14.00
N GLU A 86 6.44 -22.68 14.64
CA GLU A 86 5.27 -21.83 14.94
C GLU A 86 5.56 -20.74 15.99
N THR A 87 6.55 -20.94 16.86
CA THR A 87 6.83 -20.06 17.99
C THR A 87 7.74 -18.86 17.68
N HIS A 88 8.52 -18.91 16.60
CA HIS A 88 9.43 -17.82 16.25
C HIS A 88 8.80 -16.88 15.22
N GLN A 89 8.20 -15.80 15.72
CA GLN A 89 7.64 -14.73 14.91
C GLN A 89 8.64 -13.57 14.82
N ILE A 90 8.74 -12.97 13.63
CA ILE A 90 9.52 -11.76 13.44
C ILE A 90 8.81 -10.58 14.11
N SER A 91 9.55 -9.74 14.84
CA SER A 91 9.01 -8.48 15.37
C SER A 91 8.87 -7.45 14.27
N VAL A 92 7.98 -6.46 14.43
CA VAL A 92 7.81 -5.36 13.46
C VAL A 92 9.14 -4.64 13.19
N VAL A 93 9.93 -4.40 14.23
CA VAL A 93 11.24 -3.74 14.11
C VAL A 93 12.20 -4.55 13.23
N ARG A 94 12.25 -5.87 13.40
CA ARG A 94 13.09 -6.77 12.59
C ARG A 94 12.53 -6.95 11.18
N LEU A 95 11.21 -6.93 11.00
CA LEU A 95 10.57 -6.95 9.69
C LEU A 95 10.97 -5.71 8.88
N VAL A 96 10.91 -4.52 9.48
CA VAL A 96 11.37 -3.28 8.84
C VAL A 96 12.85 -3.36 8.46
N ALA A 97 13.71 -3.84 9.37
CA ALA A 97 15.12 -4.03 9.05
C ALA A 97 15.33 -5.01 7.89
N MET A 98 14.55 -6.09 7.82
CA MET A 98 14.62 -7.04 6.71
C MET A 98 14.18 -6.41 5.39
N ILE A 99 13.05 -5.70 5.36
CA ILE A 99 12.56 -4.95 4.18
C ILE A 99 13.63 -3.98 3.68
N LEU A 100 14.29 -3.23 4.57
CA LEU A 100 15.34 -2.29 4.18
C LEU A 100 16.60 -2.99 3.67
N ALA A 101 16.97 -4.13 4.26
CA ALA A 101 18.14 -4.92 3.87
C ALA A 101 17.97 -5.56 2.48
N THR A 102 16.77 -6.04 2.17
CA THR A 102 16.42 -6.71 0.90
C THR A 102 15.85 -5.74 -0.14
N ARG A 103 15.40 -4.55 0.27
CA ARG A 103 14.63 -3.60 -0.55
C ARG A 103 13.34 -4.20 -1.14
N ASP A 104 12.84 -5.23 -0.48
CA ASP A 104 11.60 -5.88 -0.86
C ASP A 104 10.42 -5.26 -0.09
N TYR A 105 9.76 -4.30 -0.73
CA TYR A 105 8.61 -3.61 -0.16
C TYR A 105 7.33 -4.44 -0.23
N ASP A 106 7.30 -5.58 -0.93
CA ASP A 106 6.12 -6.44 -1.03
C ASP A 106 5.78 -7.05 0.33
N LEU A 107 6.77 -7.25 1.20
CA LEU A 107 6.55 -7.63 2.59
C LEU A 107 5.73 -6.59 3.37
N LEU A 108 5.95 -5.29 3.12
CA LEU A 108 5.16 -4.22 3.74
C LEU A 108 3.80 -4.08 3.05
N ALA A 109 3.75 -4.25 1.73
CA ALA A 109 2.51 -4.27 0.96
C ALA A 109 1.57 -5.36 1.48
N LEU A 110 2.07 -6.57 1.73
CA LEU A 110 1.30 -7.68 2.32
C LEU A 110 0.67 -7.29 3.67
N VAL A 111 1.42 -6.63 4.54
CA VAL A 111 0.90 -6.14 5.83
C VAL A 111 -0.16 -5.04 5.62
N ALA A 112 0.07 -4.12 4.70
CA ALA A 112 -0.86 -3.04 4.37
C ALA A 112 -2.17 -3.59 3.78
N GLU A 113 -2.09 -4.56 2.88
CA GLU A 113 -3.25 -5.22 2.26
C GLU A 113 -4.11 -5.92 3.30
N LYS A 114 -3.49 -6.55 4.31
CA LYS A 114 -4.23 -7.21 5.39
C LYS A 114 -5.13 -6.27 6.18
N VAL A 115 -4.80 -4.98 6.24
CA VAL A 115 -5.59 -3.94 6.92
C VAL A 115 -6.45 -3.11 5.95
N GLY A 116 -6.47 -3.46 4.66
CA GLY A 116 -7.25 -2.75 3.65
C GLY A 116 -6.57 -1.50 3.09
N CYS A 117 -5.25 -1.44 3.14
CA CYS A 117 -4.44 -0.36 2.58
C CYS A 117 -3.67 -0.83 1.33
N ARG A 118 -3.27 0.12 0.49
CA ARG A 118 -2.30 -0.10 -0.59
C ARG A 118 -1.05 0.72 -0.31
N LEU A 119 0.11 0.09 -0.47
CA LEU A 119 1.39 0.78 -0.43
C LEU A 119 1.70 1.33 -1.82
N LEU A 120 2.07 2.61 -1.89
CA LEU A 120 2.58 3.26 -3.11
C LEU A 120 3.99 3.75 -2.84
N VAL A 121 4.94 3.44 -3.72
CA VAL A 121 6.36 3.81 -3.53
C VAL A 121 6.88 4.57 -4.75
N GLY A 122 7.69 5.61 -4.51
CA GLY A 122 8.37 6.34 -5.57
C GLY A 122 7.40 6.98 -6.57
N GLU A 123 7.52 6.60 -7.84
CA GLU A 123 6.73 7.17 -8.94
C GLU A 123 5.23 6.94 -8.79
N GLU A 124 4.80 5.86 -8.15
CA GLU A 124 3.38 5.56 -7.91
C GLU A 124 2.75 6.59 -6.95
N ALA A 125 3.49 6.98 -5.92
CA ALA A 125 3.03 8.00 -4.97
C ALA A 125 2.95 9.38 -5.65
N VAL A 126 3.90 9.68 -6.55
CA VAL A 126 3.86 10.91 -7.36
C VAL A 126 2.64 10.90 -8.29
N ALA A 127 2.35 9.78 -8.94
CA ALA A 127 1.18 9.65 -9.80
C ALA A 127 -0.14 9.85 -9.02
N ALA A 128 -0.22 9.34 -7.78
CA ALA A 128 -1.38 9.57 -6.92
C ALA A 128 -1.54 11.07 -6.58
N GLU A 129 -0.46 11.78 -6.27
CA GLU A 129 -0.47 13.22 -6.01
C GLU A 129 -0.92 14.03 -7.23
N VAL A 130 -0.44 13.67 -8.42
CA VAL A 130 -0.91 14.28 -9.68
C VAL A 130 -2.42 14.08 -9.84
N GLY A 131 -2.93 12.89 -9.53
CA GLY A 131 -4.37 12.62 -9.57
C GLY A 131 -5.19 13.53 -8.64
N PHE A 132 -4.69 13.81 -7.42
CA PHE A 132 -5.35 14.74 -6.51
C PHE A 132 -5.34 16.18 -7.05
N ILE A 133 -4.21 16.62 -7.61
CA ILE A 133 -4.09 17.95 -8.22
C ILE A 133 -5.04 18.09 -9.42
N ASP A 134 -5.14 17.06 -10.26
CA ASP A 134 -6.06 17.07 -11.40
C ASP A 134 -7.52 17.18 -10.95
N GLN A 135 -7.89 16.51 -9.85
CA GLN A 135 -9.22 16.67 -9.24
C GLN A 135 -9.46 18.13 -8.80
N GLU A 136 -8.51 18.74 -8.09
CA GLU A 136 -8.62 20.14 -7.66
C GLU A 136 -8.73 21.11 -8.85
N ILE A 137 -7.96 20.88 -9.92
CA ILE A 137 -8.03 21.66 -11.14
C ILE A 137 -9.43 21.60 -11.75
N GLU A 138 -10.04 20.41 -11.82
CA GLU A 138 -11.40 20.24 -12.34
C GLU A 138 -12.44 20.95 -11.47
N GLU A 139 -12.32 20.87 -10.14
CA GLU A 139 -13.20 21.59 -9.22
C GLU A 139 -13.08 23.12 -9.40
N LEU A 140 -11.85 23.64 -9.51
CA LEU A 140 -11.60 25.06 -9.77
C LEU A 140 -12.11 25.50 -11.14
N ARG A 141 -11.98 24.66 -12.17
CA ARG A 141 -12.53 24.92 -13.51
C ARG A 141 -14.06 25.00 -13.47
N ALA A 142 -14.71 24.07 -12.79
CA ALA A 142 -16.16 24.07 -12.59
C ALA A 142 -16.62 25.33 -11.85
N ARG A 143 -15.96 25.69 -10.74
CA ARG A 143 -16.28 26.91 -9.98
C ARG A 143 -16.06 28.19 -10.79
N ARG A 144 -14.98 28.25 -11.58
CA ARG A 144 -14.71 29.37 -12.49
C ARG A 144 -15.79 29.50 -13.55
N ALA A 145 -16.24 28.39 -14.13
CA ALA A 145 -17.32 28.39 -15.12
C ALA A 145 -18.64 28.90 -14.51
N GLU A 146 -18.95 28.46 -13.29
CA GLU A 146 -20.12 28.92 -12.54
C GLU A 146 -20.06 30.43 -12.25
N LEU A 147 -18.94 30.93 -11.73
CA LEU A 147 -18.75 32.36 -11.43
C LEU A 147 -18.86 33.22 -12.71
N LYS A 148 -18.28 32.78 -13.82
CA LYS A 148 -18.42 33.48 -15.12
C LYS A 148 -19.87 33.53 -15.60
N ARG A 149 -20.64 32.47 -15.33
CA ARG A 149 -22.07 32.41 -15.68
C ARG A 149 -22.89 33.37 -14.80
N LEU A 150 -22.62 33.42 -13.49
CA LEU A 150 -23.34 34.26 -12.54
C LEU A 150 -22.99 35.75 -12.68
N HIS A 151 -21.71 36.07 -12.93
CA HIS A 151 -21.21 37.42 -13.00
C HIS A 151 -20.30 37.62 -14.22
N PRO A 152 -20.86 37.88 -15.42
CA PRO A 152 -20.07 38.17 -16.60
C PRO A 152 -19.41 39.55 -16.47
N VAL A 153 -18.18 39.59 -15.96
CA VAL A 153 -17.40 40.83 -15.78
C VAL A 153 -16.55 41.10 -17.03
N ARG A 154 -16.66 42.31 -17.59
CA ARG A 154 -15.69 42.84 -18.57
C ARG A 154 -14.64 43.65 -17.83
N LEU A 155 -13.50 43.05 -17.55
CA LEU A 155 -12.38 43.76 -16.93
C LEU A 155 -11.74 44.70 -17.96
N ARG A 156 -11.74 46.01 -17.71
CA ARG A 156 -10.83 46.94 -18.39
C ARG A 156 -9.49 46.87 -17.69
N ARG A 157 -8.42 46.53 -18.42
CA ARG A 157 -7.05 46.54 -17.90
C ARG A 157 -6.71 47.99 -17.52
N ARG A 158 -6.58 48.28 -16.23
CA ARG A 158 -6.09 49.60 -15.78
C ARG A 158 -4.65 49.71 -16.27
N ARG A 159 -4.36 50.64 -17.20
CA ARG A 159 -2.98 50.95 -17.56
C ARG A 159 -2.31 51.49 -16.28
N ALA A 160 -1.16 50.91 -15.93
CA ALA A 160 -0.28 51.46 -14.92
C ALA A 160 0.29 52.80 -15.39
#